data_AF-A0A7W1UT87-F1
#
_entry.id   AF-A0A7W1UT87-F1
#
_cell.length_a   1.000
_cell.length_b   1.000
_cell.length_c   1.000
_cell.angle_alpha   90.00
_cell.angle_beta   90.00
_cell.angle_gamma   90.00
#
_symmetry.space_group_name_H-M   'P 1'
#
loop_
_entity.id
_entity.type
_entity.pdbx_description
1 polymer ?
#
loop_
_entity_poly.entity_id
_entity_poly.type
_entity_poly.pdbx_seq_one_letter_code
_entity_poly.pdbx_strand_id
1 'polypeptide(L)'
;MTEHAVVIAGGGPTGLMLAGELALAGIDVVIVERRTSQDLDGSRAGGLHSRTIEVLDQRGVAERFLSEGQNHPSVGYGYCPLDISDFPTRHNYLLALWQSDFERILADWVLGDLGVPIVRGCEVVGFTHDETGVDVELSDDTSLRARYLVGCDGGRSLIRKAAGIAFPGLDPSTSWMIAEVEMDEEPEVGVRREGGGIGPVNRAEGGGPFGVVLKEQHVEHTSEPTLQDLREALVIAYGTDYGAHSPNRISRFTDMSRQAASYRHGRVLLAGDAAHVHPPQGGQGLNTGVQDAVNLGWKLAQVVNETSPESLLDTYHAERHPVGARVLHNTMAQVALSTPDDRHQALRDTMAELLGMDEPRRRFAGMLSGLDIHYDLGAGHPLLGRRMPDLDVHTADGPTRVFALLHDARPVLLNLGEPGGFDIAPWANRVRLVDAKHAGVWELPVHGEVAAPAAVVIRPDGHVAWAGDLTDPELPRALATWFGAATPAH
;
A
#
# COMPACT_ATOMS: atom_id res chain seq x y z
N MET A 1 0.98 -10.61 31.98
CA MET A 1 0.82 -10.82 30.54
C MET A 1 -0.48 -10.15 30.15
N THR A 2 -0.38 -9.03 29.43
CA THR A 2 -1.55 -8.34 28.88
C THR A 2 -2.02 -9.11 27.65
N GLU A 3 -3.33 -9.28 27.46
CA GLU A 3 -3.91 -10.05 26.37
C GLU A 3 -4.57 -9.10 25.37
N HIS A 4 -4.28 -9.30 24.09
CA HIS A 4 -4.90 -8.59 22.96
C HIS A 4 -5.44 -9.59 21.94
N ALA A 5 -6.35 -9.18 21.06
CA ALA A 5 -6.71 -10.04 19.94
C ALA A 5 -5.59 -10.07 18.89
N VAL A 6 -4.99 -8.92 18.58
CA VAL A 6 -3.92 -8.80 17.58
C VAL A 6 -2.78 -7.92 18.10
N VAL A 7 -1.54 -8.40 17.95
CA VAL A 7 -0.33 -7.59 18.11
C VAL A 7 0.26 -7.29 16.73
N ILE A 8 0.58 -6.03 16.48
CA ILE A 8 1.28 -5.58 15.28
C ILE A 8 2.70 -5.19 15.65
N ALA A 9 3.70 -5.87 15.07
CA ALA A 9 5.10 -5.51 15.23
C ALA A 9 5.49 -4.47 14.16
N GLY A 10 5.67 -3.21 14.55
CA GLY A 10 6.02 -2.09 13.68
C GLY A 10 4.89 -1.07 13.53
N GLY A 11 5.16 0.17 13.91
CA GLY A 11 4.29 1.35 13.80
C GLY A 11 4.61 2.25 12.61
N GLY A 12 5.15 1.67 11.54
CA GLY A 12 5.24 2.32 10.23
C GLY A 12 3.89 2.36 9.52
N PRO A 13 3.83 2.87 8.28
CA PRO A 13 2.55 3.18 7.66
C PRO A 13 1.66 1.95 7.38
N THR A 14 2.26 0.80 7.04
CA THR A 14 1.54 -0.47 6.93
C THR A 14 0.91 -0.91 8.25
N GLY A 15 1.67 -0.82 9.35
CA GLY A 15 1.19 -1.23 10.68
C GLY A 15 0.10 -0.32 11.21
N LEU A 16 0.24 1.00 11.02
CA LEU A 16 -0.79 1.98 11.34
C LEU A 16 -2.07 1.74 10.54
N MET A 17 -1.97 1.52 9.23
CA MET A 17 -3.15 1.25 8.41
C MET A 17 -3.86 -0.04 8.89
N LEU A 18 -3.10 -1.10 9.17
CA LEU A 18 -3.67 -2.36 9.64
C LEU A 18 -4.36 -2.21 11.00
N ALA A 19 -3.75 -1.44 11.92
CA ALA A 19 -4.38 -1.09 13.19
C ALA A 19 -5.70 -0.34 12.98
N GLY A 20 -5.73 0.63 12.06
CA GLY A 20 -6.95 1.35 11.71
C GLY A 20 -8.06 0.43 11.19
N GLU A 21 -7.73 -0.49 10.28
CA GLU A 21 -8.67 -1.48 9.75
C GLU A 21 -9.24 -2.40 10.84
N LEU A 22 -8.39 -2.87 11.75
CA LEU A 22 -8.79 -3.73 12.86
C LEU A 22 -9.67 -2.97 13.86
N ALA A 23 -9.33 -1.72 14.17
CA ALA A 23 -10.11 -0.87 15.07
C ALA A 23 -11.49 -0.52 14.49
N LEU A 24 -11.59 -0.22 13.19
CA LEU A 24 -12.89 -0.04 12.50
C LEU A 24 -13.77 -1.28 12.61
N ALA A 25 -13.17 -2.47 12.63
CA ALA A 25 -13.87 -3.74 12.83
C ALA A 25 -14.08 -4.12 14.30
N GLY A 26 -13.74 -3.24 15.25
CA GLY A 26 -13.93 -3.44 16.69
C GLY A 26 -12.97 -4.45 17.33
N ILE A 27 -11.81 -4.70 16.71
CA ILE A 27 -10.82 -5.66 17.23
C ILE A 27 -9.87 -4.97 18.20
N ASP A 28 -9.61 -5.63 19.33
CA ASP A 28 -8.58 -5.24 20.29
C ASP A 28 -7.18 -5.46 19.70
N VAL A 29 -6.53 -4.35 19.34
CA VAL A 29 -5.23 -4.32 18.65
C VAL A 29 -4.26 -3.42 19.39
N VAL A 30 -2.99 -3.84 19.43
CA VAL A 30 -1.88 -3.03 19.94
C VAL A 30 -0.72 -3.02 18.95
N ILE A 31 -0.08 -1.87 18.80
CA ILE A 31 1.13 -1.71 18.01
C ILE A 31 2.35 -1.73 18.95
N VAL A 32 3.39 -2.47 18.58
CA VAL A 32 4.71 -2.43 19.23
C VAL A 32 5.69 -1.75 18.28
N GLU A 33 6.29 -0.63 18.69
CA GLU A 33 7.17 0.20 17.85
C GLU A 33 8.42 0.65 18.61
N ARG A 34 9.57 0.40 18.00
CA ARG A 34 10.88 0.73 18.56
C ARG A 34 11.12 2.23 18.70
N ARG A 35 10.52 3.06 17.83
CA ARG A 35 10.63 4.51 17.89
C ARG A 35 9.81 5.08 19.05
N THR A 36 10.37 6.11 19.68
CA THR A 36 9.75 6.82 20.80
C THR A 36 8.72 7.86 20.36
N SER A 37 8.71 8.26 19.09
CA SER A 37 7.71 9.15 18.48
C SER A 37 7.46 8.77 17.01
N GLN A 38 6.52 9.44 16.35
CA GLN A 38 6.29 9.30 14.89
C GLN A 38 7.19 10.22 14.06
N ASP A 39 8.07 10.98 14.70
CA ASP A 39 8.97 11.87 13.99
C ASP A 39 9.92 11.02 13.14
N LEU A 40 10.03 11.40 11.87
CA LEU A 40 10.92 10.77 10.91
C LEU A 40 11.98 11.78 10.51
N ASP A 41 13.24 11.42 10.70
CA ASP A 41 14.36 12.20 10.17
C ASP A 41 14.38 12.08 8.64
N GLY A 42 14.25 13.21 7.95
CA GLY A 42 14.38 13.36 6.50
C GLY A 42 13.26 12.73 5.65
N SER A 43 13.35 12.95 4.34
CA SER A 43 12.41 12.44 3.34
C SER A 43 12.70 10.97 2.93
N ARG A 44 11.64 10.16 2.76
CA ARG A 44 11.70 8.77 2.24
C ARG A 44 10.78 8.60 1.03
N ALA A 45 9.67 7.86 1.14
CA ALA A 45 8.69 7.76 0.07
C ALA A 45 8.06 9.14 -0.21
N GLY A 46 7.86 9.44 -1.49
CA GLY A 46 7.45 10.77 -1.96
C GLY A 46 6.10 10.82 -2.68
N GLY A 47 5.20 9.85 -2.46
CA GLY A 47 3.84 10.00 -2.96
C GLY A 47 2.89 8.81 -2.79
N LEU A 48 1.59 9.13 -2.83
CA LEU A 48 0.48 8.19 -2.81
C LEU A 48 -0.09 8.03 -4.22
N HIS A 49 -0.17 6.78 -4.66
CA HIS A 49 -0.80 6.41 -5.93
C HIS A 49 -2.32 6.40 -5.82
N SER A 50 -2.99 6.58 -6.96
CA SER A 50 -4.45 6.65 -7.06
C SER A 50 -5.17 5.58 -6.25
N ARG A 51 -4.77 4.30 -6.34
CA ARG A 51 -5.45 3.23 -5.60
C ARG A 51 -5.33 3.39 -4.08
N THR A 52 -4.21 3.89 -3.58
CA THR A 52 -4.03 4.14 -2.15
C THR A 52 -4.90 5.31 -1.69
N ILE A 53 -5.03 6.35 -2.51
CA ILE A 53 -5.93 7.49 -2.21
C ILE A 53 -7.39 7.02 -2.22
N GLU A 54 -7.79 6.19 -3.19
CA GLU A 54 -9.12 5.57 -3.21
C GLU A 54 -9.38 4.76 -1.94
N VAL A 55 -8.39 4.00 -1.45
CA VAL A 55 -8.51 3.24 -0.19
C VAL A 55 -8.70 4.18 1.02
N LEU A 56 -8.01 5.31 1.06
CA LEU A 56 -8.19 6.32 2.13
C LEU A 56 -9.55 7.02 2.04
N ASP A 57 -10.06 7.27 0.83
CA ASP A 57 -11.38 7.86 0.61
C ASP A 57 -12.49 6.86 0.98
N GLN A 58 -12.28 5.57 0.73
CA GLN A 58 -13.12 4.48 1.24
C GLN A 58 -13.16 4.41 2.77
N ARG A 59 -12.29 5.12 3.50
CA ARG A 59 -12.32 5.29 4.97
C ARG A 59 -12.72 6.70 5.42
N GLY A 60 -13.03 7.58 4.47
CA GLY A 60 -13.40 8.97 4.76
C GLY A 60 -12.25 9.84 5.28
N VAL A 61 -10.99 9.42 5.09
CA VAL A 61 -9.81 10.14 5.62
C VAL A 61 -8.91 10.73 4.53
N ALA A 62 -9.20 10.51 3.25
CA ALA A 62 -8.38 11.01 2.14
C ALA A 62 -8.11 12.52 2.21
N GLU A 63 -9.10 13.33 2.58
CA GLU A 63 -8.97 14.80 2.60
C GLU A 63 -7.82 15.29 3.50
N ARG A 64 -7.53 14.57 4.59
CA ARG A 64 -6.42 14.91 5.50
C ARG A 64 -5.06 14.85 4.80
N PHE A 65 -4.92 13.93 3.84
CA PHE A 65 -3.72 13.77 3.04
C PHE A 65 -3.71 14.76 1.87
N LEU A 66 -4.86 14.93 1.21
CA LEU A 66 -5.01 15.83 0.07
C LEU A 66 -4.74 17.29 0.44
N SER A 67 -5.12 17.72 1.65
CA SER A 67 -4.88 19.09 2.12
C SER A 67 -3.41 19.43 2.37
N GLU A 68 -2.55 18.41 2.49
CA GLU A 68 -1.12 18.59 2.78
C GLU A 68 -0.20 18.20 1.61
N GLY A 69 -0.74 17.51 0.60
CA GLY A 69 0.02 17.06 -0.57
C GLY A 69 -0.17 17.94 -1.81
N GLN A 70 0.60 17.65 -2.86
CA GLN A 70 0.47 18.28 -4.17
C GLN A 70 0.12 17.25 -5.24
N ASN A 71 -0.90 17.54 -6.05
CA ASN A 71 -1.33 16.64 -7.11
C ASN A 71 -0.42 16.72 -8.33
N HIS A 72 0.00 15.57 -8.82
CA HIS A 72 0.70 15.41 -10.10
C HIS A 72 -0.13 14.53 -11.04
N PRO A 73 -0.38 14.94 -12.29
CA PRO A 73 -1.25 14.20 -13.21
C PRO A 73 -0.58 12.95 -13.82
N SER A 74 0.63 12.61 -13.40
CA SER A 74 1.42 11.53 -14.00
C SER A 74 2.15 10.68 -12.96
N VAL A 75 2.44 9.44 -13.37
CA VAL A 75 3.32 8.50 -12.67
C VAL A 75 4.54 8.22 -13.53
N GLY A 76 5.66 7.78 -12.94
CA GLY A 76 6.91 7.53 -13.67
C GLY A 76 7.21 6.06 -13.88
N TYR A 77 7.57 5.66 -15.11
CA TYR A 77 8.15 4.35 -15.42
C TYR A 77 9.51 4.51 -16.11
N GLY A 78 10.61 4.16 -15.43
CA GLY A 78 11.95 4.23 -16.04
C GLY A 78 12.29 5.61 -16.64
N TYR A 79 11.97 6.68 -15.90
CA TYR A 79 12.09 8.10 -16.31
C TYR A 79 11.09 8.58 -17.38
N CYS A 80 10.19 7.73 -17.87
CA CYS A 80 9.09 8.13 -18.73
C CYS A 80 7.89 8.57 -17.89
N PRO A 81 7.42 9.83 -17.99
CA PRO A 81 6.19 10.26 -17.36
C PRO A 81 4.99 9.68 -18.11
N LEU A 82 4.08 9.04 -17.39
CA LEU A 82 2.84 8.48 -17.90
C LEU A 82 1.68 9.28 -17.33
N ASP A 83 1.01 10.06 -18.18
CA ASP A 83 -0.22 10.76 -17.82
C ASP A 83 -1.29 9.75 -17.38
N ILE A 84 -2.01 10.08 -16.30
CA ILE A 84 -3.15 9.30 -15.77
C ILE A 84 -4.42 10.13 -15.66
N SER A 85 -4.40 11.39 -16.14
CA SER A 85 -5.52 12.31 -16.04
C SER A 85 -6.80 11.82 -16.74
N ASP A 86 -6.67 10.90 -17.69
CA ASP A 86 -7.78 10.31 -18.43
C ASP A 86 -8.38 9.04 -17.78
N PHE A 87 -7.84 8.59 -16.64
CA PHE A 87 -8.36 7.38 -15.99
C PHE A 87 -9.71 7.63 -15.31
N PRO A 88 -10.64 6.65 -15.36
CA PRO A 88 -11.98 6.77 -14.76
C PRO A 88 -11.91 6.58 -13.24
N THR A 89 -11.35 7.57 -12.55
CA THR A 89 -11.30 7.70 -11.09
C THR A 89 -11.24 9.16 -10.69
N ARG A 90 -11.80 9.50 -9.52
CA ARG A 90 -11.69 10.85 -8.95
C ARG A 90 -10.28 11.20 -8.49
N HIS A 91 -9.44 10.18 -8.30
CA HIS A 91 -8.06 10.32 -7.84
C HIS A 91 -7.07 9.99 -8.97
N ASN A 92 -7.30 10.57 -10.15
CA ASN A 92 -6.52 10.38 -11.38
C ASN A 92 -5.18 11.15 -11.36
N TYR A 93 -4.50 11.10 -10.22
CA TYR A 93 -3.25 11.78 -9.93
C TYR A 93 -2.41 10.98 -8.93
N LEU A 94 -1.10 11.24 -8.94
CA LEU A 94 -0.19 10.93 -7.85
C LEU A 94 -0.24 12.10 -6.85
N LEU A 95 -0.43 11.84 -5.57
CA LEU A 95 -0.28 12.86 -4.54
C LEU A 95 1.17 12.87 -4.06
N ALA A 96 1.94 13.90 -4.40
CA ALA A 96 3.25 14.14 -3.80
C ALA A 96 3.06 14.56 -2.34
N LEU A 97 3.41 13.65 -1.44
CA LEU A 97 3.33 13.82 0.00
C LEU A 97 4.49 13.04 0.60
N TRP A 98 5.28 13.69 1.47
CA TRP A 98 6.40 13.04 2.09
C TRP A 98 5.93 11.99 3.11
N GLN A 99 6.70 10.92 3.24
CA GLN A 99 6.37 9.86 4.20
C GLN A 99 6.25 10.35 5.65
N SER A 100 7.01 11.37 6.04
CA SER A 100 6.90 12.02 7.36
C SER A 100 5.48 12.54 7.61
N ASP A 101 4.90 13.22 6.63
CA ASP A 101 3.57 13.80 6.72
C ASP A 101 2.52 12.68 6.65
N PHE A 102 2.68 11.74 5.72
CA PHE A 102 1.80 10.58 5.60
C PHE A 102 1.70 9.79 6.91
N GLU A 103 2.83 9.44 7.51
CA GLU A 103 2.86 8.63 8.72
C GLU A 103 2.30 9.37 9.93
N ARG A 104 2.55 10.68 10.02
CA ARG A 104 1.96 11.54 11.05
C ARG A 104 0.44 11.60 10.89
N ILE A 105 -0.08 11.94 9.71
CA ILE A 105 -1.53 12.04 9.44
C ILE A 105 -2.22 10.71 9.74
N LEU A 106 -1.61 9.59 9.33
CA LEU A 106 -2.15 8.27 9.57
C LEU A 106 -2.12 7.90 11.06
N ALA A 107 -1.05 8.24 11.77
CA ALA A 107 -0.97 8.06 13.21
C ALA A 107 -1.99 8.93 13.97
N ASP A 108 -2.22 10.16 13.54
CA ASP A 108 -3.22 11.05 14.14
C ASP A 108 -4.62 10.43 14.03
N TRP A 109 -4.96 9.84 12.89
CA TRP A 109 -6.22 9.08 12.73
C TRP A 109 -6.29 7.84 13.62
N VAL A 110 -5.27 6.99 13.58
CA VAL A 110 -5.26 5.69 14.28
C VAL A 110 -5.21 5.85 15.81
N LEU A 111 -4.40 6.78 16.30
CA LEU A 111 -4.21 7.00 17.73
C LEU A 111 -5.25 7.98 18.30
N GLY A 112 -5.57 9.05 17.55
CA GLY A 112 -6.46 10.11 18.00
C GLY A 112 -7.93 9.74 17.86
N ASP A 113 -8.35 9.33 16.66
CA ASP A 113 -9.77 9.08 16.38
C ASP A 113 -10.20 7.66 16.73
N LEU A 114 -9.33 6.67 16.45
CA LEU A 114 -9.64 5.26 16.69
C LEU A 114 -9.12 4.74 18.05
N GLY A 115 -8.27 5.49 18.74
CA GLY A 115 -7.81 5.18 20.09
C GLY A 115 -6.91 3.93 20.20
N VAL A 116 -6.24 3.53 19.12
CA VAL A 116 -5.38 2.33 19.15
C VAL A 116 -4.13 2.59 20.00
N PRO A 117 -3.81 1.73 20.99
CA PRO A 117 -2.61 1.86 21.79
C PRO A 117 -1.33 1.51 21.01
N ILE A 118 -0.25 2.22 21.33
CA ILE A 118 1.10 1.92 20.84
C ILE A 118 2.10 1.83 22.00
N VAL A 119 2.79 0.69 22.09
CA VAL A 119 3.92 0.47 23.00
C VAL A 119 5.17 1.00 22.30
N ARG A 120 5.59 2.20 22.70
CA ARG A 120 6.74 2.92 22.10
C ARG A 120 8.05 2.59 22.78
N GLY A 121 9.16 2.78 22.06
CA GLY A 121 10.49 2.53 22.59
C GLY A 121 10.79 1.04 22.83
N CYS A 122 9.94 0.16 22.31
CA CYS A 122 10.03 -1.29 22.51
C CYS A 122 9.92 -1.99 21.17
N GLU A 123 10.67 -3.07 20.98
CA GLU A 123 10.54 -3.92 19.80
C GLU A 123 10.20 -5.36 20.20
N VAL A 124 9.55 -6.08 19.28
CA VAL A 124 9.38 -7.52 19.42
C VAL A 124 10.73 -8.18 19.17
N VAL A 125 11.22 -8.93 20.15
CA VAL A 125 12.51 -9.62 20.10
C VAL A 125 12.38 -11.13 19.92
N GLY A 126 11.19 -11.67 20.19
CA GLY A 126 10.89 -13.09 20.10
C GLY A 126 9.39 -13.34 20.15
N PHE A 127 8.99 -14.54 19.73
CA PHE A 127 7.64 -15.04 20.00
C PHE A 127 7.63 -16.57 19.97
N THR A 128 6.64 -17.14 20.65
CA THR A 128 6.25 -18.55 20.47
C THR A 128 4.76 -18.61 20.19
N HIS A 129 4.30 -19.61 19.46
CA HIS A 129 2.88 -19.75 19.14
C HIS A 129 2.44 -21.21 19.13
N ASP A 130 1.14 -21.40 19.40
CA ASP A 130 0.46 -22.68 19.34
C ASP A 130 -0.93 -22.51 18.70
N GLU A 131 -1.79 -23.51 18.86
CA GLU A 131 -3.16 -23.47 18.33
C GLU A 131 -4.05 -22.42 19.03
N THR A 132 -3.68 -21.97 20.23
CA THR A 132 -4.49 -21.08 21.08
C THR A 132 -4.07 -19.61 21.03
N GLY A 133 -2.85 -19.30 20.57
CA GLY A 133 -2.38 -17.92 20.46
C GLY A 133 -0.87 -17.78 20.24
N VAL A 134 -0.38 -16.57 20.47
CA VAL A 134 1.01 -16.14 20.31
C VAL A 134 1.46 -15.45 21.59
N ASP A 135 2.55 -15.90 22.18
CA ASP A 135 3.28 -15.19 23.24
C ASP A 135 4.37 -14.34 22.59
N VAL A 136 4.30 -13.03 22.78
CA VAL A 136 5.19 -12.04 22.16
C VAL A 136 6.13 -11.47 23.22
N GLU A 137 7.43 -11.61 22.98
CA GLU A 137 8.50 -11.11 23.87
C GLU A 137 8.97 -9.74 23.40
N LEU A 138 9.06 -8.79 24.34
CA LEU A 138 9.46 -7.41 24.07
C LEU A 138 10.88 -7.12 24.58
N SER A 139 11.52 -6.12 23.99
CA SER A 139 12.89 -5.70 24.33
C SER A 139 13.06 -5.12 25.74
N ASP A 140 11.98 -4.82 26.45
CA ASP A 140 11.97 -4.33 27.83
C ASP A 140 11.75 -5.46 28.86
N ASP A 141 11.96 -6.71 28.44
CA ASP A 141 11.75 -7.95 29.21
C ASP A 141 10.28 -8.22 29.59
N THR A 142 9.32 -7.47 29.02
CA THR A 142 7.89 -7.74 29.19
C THR A 142 7.33 -8.66 28.09
N SER A 143 6.09 -9.13 28.28
CA SER A 143 5.41 -10.02 27.32
C SER A 143 3.93 -9.70 27.16
N LEU A 144 3.46 -9.91 25.93
CA LEU A 144 2.06 -9.79 25.51
C LEU A 144 1.54 -11.13 25.01
N ARG A 145 0.26 -11.44 25.25
CA ARG A 145 -0.45 -12.55 24.62
C ARG A 145 -1.34 -12.01 23.51
N ALA A 146 -1.38 -12.70 22.38
CA ALA A 146 -2.28 -12.38 21.29
C ALA A 146 -2.94 -13.60 20.66
N ARG A 147 -4.09 -13.45 19.98
CA ARG A 147 -4.60 -14.49 19.07
C ARG A 147 -3.81 -14.53 17.77
N TYR A 148 -3.31 -13.39 17.30
CA TYR A 148 -2.50 -13.27 16.09
C TYR A 148 -1.38 -12.23 16.25
N LEU A 149 -0.27 -12.46 15.54
CA LEU A 149 0.86 -11.54 15.42
C LEU A 149 1.04 -11.17 13.95
N VAL A 150 1.12 -9.87 13.65
CA VAL A 150 1.40 -9.39 12.30
C VAL A 150 2.70 -8.61 12.26
N GLY A 151 3.66 -9.11 11.47
CA GLY A 151 4.92 -8.44 11.18
C GLY A 151 4.75 -7.33 10.14
N CYS A 152 4.85 -6.10 10.61
CA CYS A 152 4.90 -4.86 9.83
C CYS A 152 6.25 -4.14 10.08
N ASP A 153 7.29 -4.90 10.41
CA ASP A 153 8.58 -4.49 10.98
C ASP A 153 9.69 -4.25 9.93
N GLY A 154 9.28 -4.03 8.67
CA GLY A 154 10.17 -3.60 7.59
C GLY A 154 10.99 -4.72 6.93
N GLY A 155 11.84 -4.34 5.95
CA GLY A 155 12.59 -5.28 5.10
C GLY A 155 13.49 -6.27 5.87
N ARG A 156 13.97 -5.88 7.05
CA ARG A 156 14.82 -6.71 7.93
C ARG A 156 14.04 -7.54 8.94
N SER A 157 12.72 -7.64 8.78
CA SER A 157 11.74 -8.28 9.66
C SER A 157 12.29 -9.41 10.53
N LEU A 158 12.23 -9.20 11.85
CA LEU A 158 12.47 -10.23 12.85
C LEU A 158 11.34 -11.25 12.82
N ILE A 159 10.09 -10.79 12.67
CA ILE A 159 8.93 -11.67 12.66
C ILE A 159 9.03 -12.72 11.55
N ARG A 160 9.36 -12.29 10.32
CA ARG A 160 9.55 -13.21 9.17
C ARG A 160 10.61 -14.26 9.46
N LYS A 161 11.77 -13.84 9.99
CA LYS A 161 12.91 -14.74 10.26
C LYS A 161 12.57 -15.74 11.36
N ALA A 162 12.00 -15.27 12.46
CA ALA A 162 11.62 -16.11 13.60
C ALA A 162 10.49 -17.08 13.25
N ALA A 163 9.58 -16.72 12.35
CA ALA A 163 8.56 -17.61 11.79
C ALA A 163 9.12 -18.67 10.82
N GLY A 164 10.43 -18.64 10.51
CA GLY A 164 11.03 -19.55 9.53
C GLY A 164 10.56 -19.34 8.09
N ILE A 165 9.99 -18.17 7.78
CA ILE A 165 9.48 -17.85 6.44
C ILE A 165 10.64 -17.44 5.55
N ALA A 166 10.89 -18.22 4.50
CA ALA A 166 11.93 -17.94 3.52
C ALA A 166 11.70 -16.62 2.78
N PHE A 167 12.79 -15.96 2.38
CA PHE A 167 12.76 -14.67 1.67
C PHE A 167 13.50 -14.72 0.34
N PRO A 168 13.04 -15.56 -0.63
CA PRO A 168 13.67 -15.71 -1.92
C PRO A 168 13.68 -14.41 -2.73
N GLY A 169 14.64 -14.31 -3.65
CA GLY A 169 14.79 -13.16 -4.54
C GLY A 169 16.25 -12.93 -4.90
N LEU A 170 16.55 -11.72 -5.37
CA LEU A 170 17.87 -11.32 -5.82
C LEU A 170 18.62 -10.56 -4.72
N ASP A 171 19.89 -10.88 -4.57
CA ASP A 171 20.85 -10.06 -3.84
C ASP A 171 21.09 -8.73 -4.56
N PRO A 172 21.48 -7.67 -3.84
CA PRO A 172 21.70 -6.38 -4.45
C PRO A 172 22.82 -6.42 -5.49
N SER A 173 22.60 -5.76 -6.62
CA SER A 173 23.57 -5.53 -7.70
C SER A 173 23.96 -4.07 -7.86
N THR A 174 23.17 -3.16 -7.28
CA THR A 174 23.39 -1.71 -7.29
C THR A 174 23.03 -1.11 -5.93
N SER A 175 23.80 -0.10 -5.52
CA SER A 175 23.53 0.72 -4.34
C SER A 175 23.38 2.19 -4.72
N TRP A 176 22.56 2.91 -3.96
CA TRP A 176 22.39 4.34 -4.06
C TRP A 176 22.49 4.97 -2.68
N MET A 177 23.14 6.12 -2.64
CA MET A 177 23.09 7.03 -1.52
C MET A 177 21.96 8.03 -1.74
N ILE A 178 21.16 8.25 -0.71
CA ILE A 178 20.14 9.31 -0.67
C ILE A 178 20.41 10.22 0.52
N ALA A 179 20.39 11.52 0.27
CA ALA A 179 20.63 12.54 1.27
C ALA A 179 19.69 13.74 1.11
N GLU A 180 19.45 14.42 2.21
CA GLU A 180 18.87 15.76 2.23
C GLU A 180 19.90 16.69 2.86
N VAL A 181 20.43 17.65 2.09
CA VAL A 181 21.64 18.39 2.45
C VAL A 181 21.57 19.84 1.97
N GLU A 182 22.11 20.76 2.77
CA GLU A 182 22.31 22.15 2.35
C GLU A 182 23.52 22.25 1.43
N MET A 183 23.50 23.20 0.49
CA MET A 183 24.59 23.45 -0.46
C MET A 183 24.91 24.94 -0.52
N ASP A 184 26.19 25.30 -0.54
CA ASP A 184 26.65 26.68 -0.66
C ASP A 184 26.43 27.24 -2.08
N GLU A 185 26.47 26.36 -3.08
CA GLU A 185 26.26 26.67 -4.49
C GLU A 185 24.93 26.08 -4.97
N GLU A 186 24.25 26.78 -5.89
CA GLU A 186 23.02 26.25 -6.52
C GLU A 186 23.41 25.10 -7.47
N PRO A 187 22.94 23.87 -7.23
CA PRO A 187 23.32 22.70 -8.00
C PRO A 187 22.57 22.62 -9.34
N GLU A 188 23.10 21.79 -10.25
CA GLU A 188 22.37 21.41 -11.46
C GLU A 188 21.24 20.42 -11.09
N VAL A 189 20.02 20.95 -10.95
CA VAL A 189 18.81 20.17 -10.64
C VAL A 189 18.38 19.34 -11.84
N GLY A 190 18.12 18.06 -11.59
CA GLY A 190 17.64 17.13 -12.60
C GLY A 190 18.13 15.71 -12.39
N VAL A 191 17.53 14.78 -13.14
CA VAL A 191 17.93 13.38 -13.20
C VAL A 191 19.22 13.25 -14.00
N ARG A 192 20.18 12.46 -13.51
CA ARG A 192 21.46 12.19 -14.18
C ARG A 192 21.41 10.92 -15.00
N ARG A 193 22.26 10.85 -16.02
CA ARG A 193 22.38 9.67 -16.90
C ARG A 193 22.75 8.44 -16.08
N GLU A 194 23.66 8.61 -15.11
CA GLU A 194 24.21 7.61 -14.19
C GLU A 194 23.17 6.99 -13.24
N GLY A 195 21.96 7.57 -13.19
CA GLY A 195 20.90 7.22 -12.27
C GLY A 195 20.95 8.07 -11.00
N GLY A 196 19.77 8.44 -10.50
CA GLY A 196 19.63 9.43 -9.44
C GLY A 196 19.63 10.86 -9.97
N GLY A 197 20.00 11.82 -9.14
CA GLY A 197 20.02 13.24 -9.46
C GLY A 197 19.88 14.12 -8.21
N ILE A 198 19.74 15.42 -8.46
CA ILE A 198 19.48 16.43 -7.44
C ILE A 198 18.09 17.03 -7.71
N GLY A 199 17.27 17.12 -6.68
CA GLY A 199 15.94 17.72 -6.71
C GLY A 199 15.73 18.70 -5.55
N PRO A 200 14.86 19.71 -5.70
CA PRO A 200 14.51 20.59 -4.60
C PRO A 200 13.68 19.83 -3.55
N VAL A 201 13.92 20.07 -2.27
CA VAL A 201 13.03 19.65 -1.18
C VAL A 201 12.39 20.89 -0.58
N ASN A 202 11.06 20.98 -0.65
CA ASN A 202 10.25 22.02 0.02
C ASN A 202 10.80 23.46 -0.07
N ARG A 203 11.15 23.95 -1.27
CA ARG A 203 11.56 25.36 -1.47
C ARG A 203 10.35 26.31 -1.41
N ALA A 204 9.73 26.42 -0.23
CA ALA A 204 8.90 27.57 0.07
C ALA A 204 9.84 28.76 0.34
N GLU A 205 9.81 29.76 -0.55
CA GLU A 205 10.48 31.06 -0.38
C GLU A 205 12.02 31.07 -0.22
N GLY A 206 12.74 30.52 -1.22
CA GLY A 206 14.10 31.01 -1.54
C GLY A 206 15.26 30.47 -0.69
N GLY A 207 15.16 29.27 -0.14
CA GLY A 207 16.23 28.54 0.54
C GLY A 207 15.77 27.12 0.94
N GLY A 208 16.68 26.28 1.43
CA GLY A 208 16.38 24.94 1.94
C GLY A 208 17.20 23.83 1.28
N PRO A 209 17.20 22.63 1.89
CA PRO A 209 18.08 21.54 1.47
C PRO A 209 17.68 20.95 0.11
N PHE A 210 18.65 20.33 -0.54
CA PHE A 210 18.47 19.55 -1.75
C PHE A 210 18.34 18.06 -1.42
N GLY A 211 17.39 17.41 -2.10
CA GLY A 211 17.30 15.97 -2.15
C GLY A 211 18.30 15.45 -3.18
N VAL A 212 19.24 14.61 -2.73
CA VAL A 212 20.32 14.06 -3.53
C VAL A 212 20.16 12.55 -3.58
N VAL A 213 20.14 11.97 -4.79
CA VAL A 213 20.22 10.52 -5.00
C VAL A 213 21.40 10.24 -5.91
N LEU A 214 22.36 9.46 -5.47
CA LEU A 214 23.57 9.14 -6.26
C LEU A 214 23.79 7.65 -6.29
N LYS A 215 24.03 7.11 -7.48
CA LYS A 215 24.47 5.72 -7.63
C LYS A 215 25.88 5.56 -7.06
N GLU A 216 26.07 4.57 -6.21
CA GLU A 216 27.37 4.26 -5.61
C GLU A 216 28.22 3.37 -6.52
N GLN A 217 29.53 3.47 -6.39
CA GLN A 217 30.49 2.65 -7.15
C GLN A 217 30.58 1.20 -6.65
N HIS A 218 30.25 0.99 -5.37
CA HIS A 218 30.28 -0.31 -4.72
C HIS A 218 28.89 -0.64 -4.17
N VAL A 219 28.59 -1.94 -4.07
CA VAL A 219 27.32 -2.43 -3.52
C VAL A 219 27.45 -2.75 -2.03
N GLU A 220 28.58 -3.33 -1.65
CA GLU A 220 28.86 -3.72 -0.26
C GLU A 220 29.52 -2.57 0.50
N HIS A 221 28.96 -2.26 1.66
CA HIS A 221 29.49 -1.26 2.58
C HIS A 221 29.49 -1.81 4.00
N THR A 222 30.55 -1.52 4.76
CA THR A 222 30.73 -1.97 6.15
C THR A 222 30.27 -0.94 7.19
N SER A 223 29.91 0.27 6.75
CA SER A 223 29.47 1.37 7.62
C SER A 223 28.32 2.16 6.99
N GLU A 224 27.60 2.90 7.85
CA GLU A 224 26.62 3.89 7.42
C GLU A 224 27.30 5.01 6.61
N PRO A 225 26.59 5.59 5.61
CA PRO A 225 27.14 6.64 4.78
C PRO A 225 27.36 7.94 5.57
N THR A 226 28.45 8.62 5.25
CA THR A 226 28.87 9.88 5.89
C THR A 226 28.71 11.05 4.93
N LEU A 227 28.80 12.29 5.46
CA LEU A 227 28.85 13.50 4.63
C LEU A 227 30.05 13.48 3.67
N GLN A 228 31.17 12.89 4.11
CA GLN A 228 32.35 12.78 3.25
C GLN A 228 32.08 11.87 2.06
N ASP A 229 31.43 10.71 2.29
CA ASP A 229 31.05 9.80 1.19
C ASP A 229 30.10 10.49 0.20
N LEU A 230 29.16 11.31 0.70
CA LEU A 230 28.25 12.10 -0.14
C LEU A 230 29.01 13.12 -0.99
N ARG A 231 29.94 13.88 -0.40
CA ARG A 231 30.76 14.86 -1.12
C ARG A 231 31.61 14.20 -2.20
N GLU A 232 32.22 13.06 -1.90
CA GLU A 232 32.98 12.29 -2.88
C GLU A 232 32.11 11.81 -4.04
N ALA A 233 30.91 11.28 -3.73
CA ALA A 233 29.96 10.87 -4.75
C ALA A 233 29.48 12.06 -5.62
N LEU A 234 29.24 13.23 -5.03
CA LEU A 234 28.89 14.44 -5.76
C LEU A 234 30.03 14.89 -6.67
N VAL A 235 31.28 14.91 -6.20
CA VAL A 235 32.44 15.26 -7.05
C VAL A 235 32.58 14.30 -8.22
N ILE A 236 32.36 13.00 -8.00
CA ILE A 236 32.39 12.01 -9.09
C ILE A 236 31.28 12.27 -10.10
N ALA A 237 30.06 12.56 -9.63
CA ALA A 237 28.89 12.70 -10.49
C ALA A 237 28.81 14.07 -11.19
N TYR A 238 29.20 15.16 -10.51
CA TYR A 238 28.99 16.55 -10.92
C TYR A 238 30.28 17.36 -11.10
N GLY A 239 31.44 16.82 -10.69
CA GLY A 239 32.72 17.54 -10.71
C GLY A 239 32.89 18.55 -9.55
N THR A 240 31.91 18.66 -8.67
CA THR A 240 31.89 19.51 -7.47
C THR A 240 30.99 18.88 -6.40
N ASP A 241 31.22 19.19 -5.14
CA ASP A 241 30.31 18.84 -4.04
C ASP A 241 29.31 19.95 -3.71
N TYR A 242 29.36 21.08 -4.44
CA TYR A 242 28.54 22.28 -4.22
C TYR A 242 28.64 22.84 -2.78
N GLY A 243 29.71 22.52 -2.05
CA GLY A 243 29.84 22.87 -0.64
C GLY A 243 28.87 22.12 0.29
N ALA A 244 28.37 20.95 -0.12
CA ALA A 244 27.35 20.21 0.62
C ALA A 244 27.67 20.09 2.13
N HIS A 245 26.77 20.56 3.00
CA HIS A 245 26.95 20.60 4.45
C HIS A 245 25.64 20.41 5.21
N SER A 246 25.71 20.27 6.53
CA SER A 246 24.53 20.15 7.41
C SER A 246 23.49 19.13 6.92
N PRO A 247 23.87 17.86 6.68
CA PRO A 247 22.91 16.87 6.21
C PRO A 247 21.83 16.64 7.26
N ASN A 248 20.57 16.75 6.86
CA ASN A 248 19.44 16.33 7.69
C ASN A 248 19.45 14.81 7.85
N ARG A 249 19.74 14.10 6.74
CA ARG A 249 19.89 12.64 6.73
C ARG A 249 20.75 12.21 5.55
N ILE A 250 21.53 11.15 5.76
CA ILE A 250 22.18 10.39 4.70
C ILE A 250 21.85 8.93 4.92
N SER A 251 21.44 8.22 3.87
CA SER A 251 21.16 6.81 3.96
C SER A 251 21.43 6.10 2.64
N ARG A 252 21.37 4.78 2.69
CA ARG A 252 21.63 3.92 1.56
C ARG A 252 20.45 3.01 1.29
N PHE A 253 20.17 2.79 0.02
CA PHE A 253 19.25 1.74 -0.41
C PHE A 253 19.87 0.98 -1.59
N THR A 254 19.42 -0.25 -1.78
CA THR A 254 19.88 -1.11 -2.87
C THR A 254 18.72 -1.56 -3.74
N ASP A 255 19.02 -2.25 -4.83
CA ASP A 255 18.05 -2.87 -5.72
C ASP A 255 17.61 -4.28 -5.26
N MET A 256 17.91 -4.64 -4.01
CA MET A 256 17.51 -5.92 -3.43
C MET A 256 16.01 -6.14 -3.63
N SER A 257 15.67 -7.27 -4.27
CA SER A 257 14.31 -7.61 -4.66
C SER A 257 13.96 -8.98 -4.10
N ARG A 258 13.24 -9.01 -2.97
CA ARG A 258 12.90 -10.25 -2.24
C ARG A 258 11.47 -10.23 -1.74
N GLN A 259 10.83 -11.39 -1.74
CA GLN A 259 9.46 -11.57 -1.31
C GLN A 259 9.35 -12.78 -0.39
N ALA A 260 8.50 -12.68 0.64
CA ALA A 260 8.25 -13.76 1.59
C ALA A 260 7.52 -14.90 0.89
N ALA A 261 8.08 -16.12 1.00
CA ALA A 261 7.53 -17.30 0.35
C ALA A 261 6.10 -17.64 0.79
N SER A 262 5.72 -17.20 1.99
CA SER A 262 4.34 -17.19 2.47
C SER A 262 4.09 -15.89 3.24
N TYR A 263 2.87 -15.37 3.14
CA TYR A 263 2.44 -14.20 3.93
C TYR A 263 1.78 -14.60 5.26
N ARG A 264 1.60 -15.90 5.48
CA ARG A 264 1.00 -16.49 6.68
C ARG A 264 1.74 -17.76 7.08
N HIS A 265 2.00 -17.91 8.38
CA HIS A 265 2.41 -19.16 9.01
C HIS A 265 1.60 -19.34 10.30
N GLY A 266 0.52 -20.12 10.22
CA GLY A 266 -0.42 -20.30 11.33
C GLY A 266 -1.04 -18.97 11.77
N ARG A 267 -0.70 -18.53 12.99
CA ARG A 267 -1.18 -17.28 13.63
C ARG A 267 -0.26 -16.08 13.42
N VAL A 268 0.81 -16.25 12.65
CA VAL A 268 1.77 -15.20 12.31
C VAL A 268 1.58 -14.80 10.85
N LEU A 269 1.42 -13.50 10.59
CA LEU A 269 1.27 -12.94 9.24
C LEU A 269 2.29 -11.84 8.99
N LEU A 270 2.54 -11.50 7.72
CA LEU A 270 3.48 -10.45 7.30
C LEU A 270 2.79 -9.49 6.33
N ALA A 271 3.05 -8.19 6.47
CA ALA A 271 2.53 -7.17 5.56
C ALA A 271 3.58 -6.09 5.22
N GLY A 272 3.47 -5.47 4.04
CA GLY A 272 4.39 -4.43 3.58
C GLY A 272 5.83 -4.93 3.42
N ASP A 273 6.81 -4.10 3.77
CA ASP A 273 8.24 -4.41 3.61
C ASP A 273 8.69 -5.70 4.32
N ALA A 274 7.98 -6.13 5.37
CA ALA A 274 8.23 -7.41 6.02
C ALA A 274 7.93 -8.61 5.08
N ALA A 275 6.99 -8.44 4.15
CA ALA A 275 6.56 -9.42 3.17
C ALA A 275 7.20 -9.23 1.78
N HIS A 276 7.64 -8.02 1.41
CA HIS A 276 8.29 -7.76 0.12
C HIS A 276 9.17 -6.51 0.18
N VAL A 277 10.44 -6.62 -0.24
CA VAL A 277 11.30 -5.46 -0.48
C VAL A 277 11.72 -5.42 -1.93
N HIS A 278 11.75 -4.23 -2.46
CA HIS A 278 12.12 -3.96 -3.84
C HIS A 278 12.72 -2.54 -3.97
N PRO A 279 13.43 -2.28 -5.07
CA PRO A 279 13.90 -0.94 -5.41
C PRO A 279 12.77 0.12 -5.40
N PRO A 280 13.03 1.38 -5.02
CA PRO A 280 11.99 2.41 -4.87
C PRO A 280 11.43 2.96 -6.20
N GLN A 281 11.89 2.47 -7.34
CA GLN A 281 11.46 2.88 -8.68
C GLN A 281 9.93 2.81 -8.81
N GLY A 282 9.32 3.90 -9.27
CA GLY A 282 7.86 4.03 -9.38
C GLY A 282 7.12 4.26 -8.05
N GLY A 283 7.79 4.34 -6.90
CA GLY A 283 7.17 4.74 -5.62
C GLY A 283 6.12 3.76 -5.08
N GLN A 284 6.26 2.45 -5.35
CA GLN A 284 5.19 1.50 -5.09
C GLN A 284 5.18 0.87 -3.69
N GLY A 285 6.32 0.81 -2.97
CA GLY A 285 6.45 0.00 -1.75
C GLY A 285 5.44 0.33 -0.64
N LEU A 286 5.40 1.60 -0.22
CA LEU A 286 4.43 2.08 0.76
C LEU A 286 2.98 1.84 0.30
N ASN A 287 2.69 2.12 -0.97
CA ASN A 287 1.37 1.96 -1.56
C ASN A 287 0.90 0.51 -1.55
N THR A 288 1.78 -0.44 -1.87
CA THR A 288 1.50 -1.87 -1.78
C THR A 288 1.29 -2.32 -0.34
N GLY A 289 2.11 -1.82 0.61
CA GLY A 289 1.96 -2.12 2.03
C GLY A 289 0.63 -1.65 2.63
N VAL A 290 0.20 -0.42 2.33
CA VAL A 290 -1.11 0.09 2.76
C VAL A 290 -2.25 -0.77 2.23
N GLN A 291 -2.17 -1.18 0.96
CA GLN A 291 -3.17 -2.07 0.36
C GLN A 291 -3.12 -3.50 0.92
N ASP A 292 -1.96 -4.00 1.33
CA ASP A 292 -1.85 -5.27 2.06
C ASP A 292 -2.57 -5.20 3.41
N ALA A 293 -2.37 -4.11 4.15
CA ALA A 293 -3.02 -3.88 5.43
C ALA A 293 -4.55 -3.85 5.30
N VAL A 294 -5.07 -3.15 4.28
CA VAL A 294 -6.51 -3.09 3.99
C VAL A 294 -7.07 -4.43 3.54
N ASN A 295 -6.33 -5.20 2.75
CA ASN A 295 -6.76 -6.55 2.37
C ASN A 295 -6.81 -7.50 3.58
N LEU A 296 -5.84 -7.40 4.48
CA LEU A 296 -5.72 -8.27 5.64
C LEU A 296 -6.69 -7.90 6.77
N GLY A 297 -6.84 -6.61 7.09
CA GLY A 297 -7.49 -6.14 8.31
C GLY A 297 -8.91 -6.68 8.49
N TRP A 298 -9.77 -6.56 7.47
CA TRP A 298 -11.14 -7.07 7.56
C TRP A 298 -11.22 -8.61 7.61
N LYS A 299 -10.30 -9.32 6.94
CA LYS A 299 -10.25 -10.79 6.96
C LYS A 299 -9.84 -11.29 8.34
N LEU A 300 -8.80 -10.68 8.90
CA LEU A 300 -8.31 -10.98 10.23
C LEU A 300 -9.37 -10.68 11.28
N ALA A 301 -10.06 -9.54 11.16
CA ALA A 301 -11.16 -9.21 12.05
C ALA A 301 -12.28 -10.26 12.01
N GLN A 302 -12.69 -10.73 10.83
CA GLN A 302 -13.72 -11.77 10.72
C GLN A 302 -13.30 -13.11 11.33
N VAL A 303 -12.03 -13.49 11.19
CA VAL A 303 -11.52 -14.74 11.79
C VAL A 303 -11.38 -14.60 13.30
N VAL A 304 -10.90 -13.46 13.79
CA VAL A 304 -10.82 -13.17 15.24
C VAL A 304 -12.21 -13.18 15.88
N ASN A 305 -13.22 -12.63 15.21
CA ASN A 305 -14.62 -12.61 15.63
C ASN A 305 -15.36 -13.92 15.33
N GLU A 306 -14.67 -14.96 14.84
CA GLU A 306 -15.24 -16.29 14.55
C GLU A 306 -16.42 -16.25 13.55
N THR A 307 -16.51 -15.16 12.78
CA THR A 307 -17.52 -14.96 11.74
C THR A 307 -17.21 -15.77 10.48
N SER A 308 -15.91 -15.87 10.15
CA SER A 308 -15.42 -16.63 9.00
C SER A 308 -14.36 -17.65 9.45
N PRO A 309 -14.23 -18.78 8.72
CA PRO A 309 -13.20 -19.77 9.03
C PRO A 309 -11.80 -19.22 8.80
N GLU A 310 -10.79 -19.83 9.44
CA GLU A 310 -9.39 -19.45 9.26
C GLU A 310 -8.93 -19.52 7.79
N SER A 311 -9.58 -20.32 6.95
CA SER A 311 -9.26 -20.40 5.51
C SER A 311 -9.52 -19.08 4.76
N LEU A 312 -10.32 -18.16 5.31
CA LEU A 312 -10.45 -16.81 4.74
C LEU A 312 -9.09 -16.08 4.74
N LEU A 313 -8.25 -16.29 5.75
CA LEU A 313 -6.91 -15.69 5.81
C LEU A 313 -5.97 -16.24 4.73
N ASP A 314 -6.22 -17.43 4.19
CA ASP A 314 -5.38 -17.97 3.10
C ASP A 314 -5.55 -17.15 1.81
N THR A 315 -6.71 -16.51 1.65
CA THR A 315 -6.95 -15.58 0.54
C THR A 315 -6.07 -14.33 0.62
N TYR A 316 -5.57 -13.94 1.80
CA TYR A 316 -4.64 -12.82 1.92
C TYR A 316 -3.37 -13.08 1.11
N HIS A 317 -2.75 -14.25 1.29
CA HIS A 317 -1.59 -14.64 0.50
C HIS A 317 -1.95 -14.80 -0.98
N ALA A 318 -3.03 -15.53 -1.28
CA ALA A 318 -3.43 -15.81 -2.67
C ALA A 318 -3.69 -14.53 -3.48
N GLU A 319 -4.20 -13.48 -2.84
CA GLU A 319 -4.50 -12.20 -3.48
C GLU A 319 -3.29 -11.24 -3.52
N ARG A 320 -2.54 -11.13 -2.41
CA ARG A 320 -1.51 -10.09 -2.26
C ARG A 320 -0.12 -10.53 -2.69
N HIS A 321 0.20 -11.82 -2.60
CA HIS A 321 1.49 -12.31 -3.07
C HIS A 321 1.70 -12.10 -4.58
N PRO A 322 0.72 -12.37 -5.48
CA PRO A 322 0.88 -12.05 -6.90
C PRO A 322 1.06 -10.55 -7.18
N VAL A 323 0.42 -9.68 -6.40
CA VAL A 323 0.59 -8.22 -6.52
C VAL A 323 2.01 -7.82 -6.17
N GLY A 324 2.53 -8.27 -5.01
CA GLY A 324 3.92 -8.03 -4.61
C GLY A 324 4.92 -8.55 -5.66
N ALA A 325 4.69 -9.75 -6.21
CA ALA A 325 5.55 -10.34 -7.22
C ALA A 325 5.60 -9.49 -8.51
N ARG A 326 4.46 -8.91 -8.92
CA ARG A 326 4.39 -8.02 -10.09
C ARG A 326 5.08 -6.67 -9.82
N VAL A 327 5.02 -6.17 -8.59
CA VAL A 327 5.78 -4.97 -8.17
C VAL A 327 7.28 -5.24 -8.25
N LEU A 328 7.76 -6.34 -7.67
CA LEU A 328 9.16 -6.77 -7.78
C LEU A 328 9.58 -6.90 -9.24
N HIS A 329 8.77 -7.56 -10.08
CA HIS A 329 9.09 -7.76 -11.49
C HIS A 329 9.31 -6.44 -12.25
N ASN A 330 8.38 -5.48 -12.11
CA ASN A 330 8.48 -4.24 -12.85
C ASN A 330 9.57 -3.31 -12.30
N THR A 331 9.80 -3.29 -10.97
CA THR A 331 10.88 -2.48 -10.38
C THR A 331 12.25 -3.00 -10.80
N MET A 332 12.45 -4.32 -10.88
CA MET A 332 13.67 -4.91 -11.49
C MET A 332 13.85 -4.47 -12.95
N ALA A 333 12.77 -4.44 -13.74
CA ALA A 333 12.83 -3.94 -15.12
C ALA A 333 13.21 -2.46 -15.18
N GLN A 334 12.69 -1.62 -14.27
CA GLN A 334 13.06 -0.21 -14.17
C GLN A 334 14.52 -0.02 -13.73
N VAL A 335 15.04 -0.85 -12.83
CA VAL A 335 16.47 -0.86 -12.48
C VAL A 335 17.32 -1.19 -13.69
N ALA A 336 16.97 -2.22 -14.47
CA ALA A 336 17.67 -2.56 -15.71
C ALA A 336 17.68 -1.38 -16.70
N LEU A 337 16.56 -0.66 -16.83
CA LEU A 337 16.45 0.55 -17.65
C LEU A 337 17.29 1.72 -17.14
N SER A 338 17.78 1.71 -15.90
CA SER A 338 18.51 2.84 -15.30
C SER A 338 20.02 2.87 -15.59
N THR A 339 20.56 1.89 -16.32
CA THR A 339 22.00 1.80 -16.59
C THR A 339 22.48 2.91 -17.56
N PRO A 340 23.59 3.62 -17.25
CA PRO A 340 24.12 4.72 -18.06
C PRO A 340 25.04 4.28 -19.21
N ASP A 341 24.49 3.61 -20.22
CA ASP A 341 25.23 3.34 -21.46
C ASP A 341 24.37 3.53 -22.71
N ASP A 342 25.01 3.54 -23.88
CA ASP A 342 24.35 3.83 -25.16
C ASP A 342 23.32 2.75 -25.53
N ARG A 343 23.51 1.49 -25.11
CA ARG A 343 22.57 0.40 -25.40
C ARG A 343 21.31 0.54 -24.55
N HIS A 344 21.47 0.83 -23.27
CA HIS A 344 20.33 1.08 -22.39
C HIS A 344 19.63 2.41 -22.71
N GLN A 345 20.35 3.41 -23.23
CA GLN A 345 19.71 4.61 -23.76
C GLN A 345 18.81 4.29 -24.95
N ALA A 346 19.30 3.54 -25.95
CA ALA A 346 18.49 3.13 -27.09
C ALA A 346 17.25 2.30 -26.66
N LEU A 347 17.40 1.45 -25.64
CA LEU A 347 16.29 0.72 -25.04
C LEU A 347 15.27 1.65 -24.36
N ARG A 348 15.72 2.65 -23.59
CA ARG A 348 14.85 3.65 -22.97
C ARG A 348 14.09 4.46 -24.02
N ASP A 349 14.75 4.89 -25.09
CA ASP A 349 14.12 5.65 -26.18
C ASP A 349 13.02 4.81 -26.85
N THR A 350 13.30 3.53 -27.11
CA THR A 350 12.32 2.58 -27.67
C THR A 350 11.14 2.37 -26.73
N MET A 351 11.40 2.20 -25.42
CA MET A 351 10.35 2.08 -24.41
C MET A 351 9.52 3.35 -24.29
N ALA A 352 10.14 4.53 -24.36
CA ALA A 352 9.44 5.81 -24.32
C ALA A 352 8.53 6.00 -25.54
N GLU A 353 8.96 5.58 -26.73
CA GLU A 353 8.11 5.58 -27.93
C GLU A 353 6.88 4.68 -27.74
N LEU A 354 7.07 3.46 -27.22
CA LEU A 354 5.97 2.54 -26.92
C LEU A 354 5.02 3.11 -25.86
N LEU A 355 5.56 3.68 -24.78
CA LEU A 355 4.78 4.27 -23.70
C LEU A 355 4.16 5.63 -24.07
N GLY A 356 4.53 6.20 -25.22
CA GLY A 356 3.83 7.33 -25.83
C GLY A 356 2.53 6.93 -26.54
N MET A 357 2.28 5.64 -26.75
CA MET A 357 1.03 5.12 -27.31
C MET A 357 -0.03 4.92 -26.22
N ASP A 358 -1.31 5.07 -26.57
CA ASP A 358 -2.41 5.06 -25.59
C ASP A 358 -2.51 3.75 -24.80
N GLU A 359 -2.63 2.60 -25.48
CA GLU A 359 -2.84 1.31 -24.81
C GLU A 359 -1.64 0.88 -23.93
N PRO A 360 -0.36 0.93 -24.39
CA PRO A 360 0.78 0.66 -23.52
C PRO A 360 0.87 1.63 -22.33
N ARG A 361 0.67 2.94 -22.55
CA ARG A 361 0.62 3.92 -21.46
C ARG A 361 -0.41 3.53 -20.41
N ARG A 362 -1.66 3.27 -20.83
CA ARG A 362 -2.77 2.89 -19.94
C ARG A 362 -2.42 1.65 -19.11
N ARG A 363 -1.84 0.62 -19.73
CA ARG A 363 -1.44 -0.62 -19.02
C ARG A 363 -0.36 -0.37 -17.96
N PHE A 364 0.71 0.35 -18.31
CA PHE A 364 1.81 0.61 -17.37
C PHE A 364 1.40 1.59 -16.27
N ALA A 365 0.64 2.62 -16.61
CA ALA A 365 0.17 3.59 -15.64
C ALA A 365 -0.90 2.99 -14.70
N GLY A 366 -1.76 2.09 -15.19
CA GLY A 366 -2.67 1.27 -14.38
C GLY A 366 -1.95 0.37 -13.39
N MET A 367 -0.85 -0.25 -13.82
CA MET A 367 0.01 -1.06 -12.97
C MET A 367 0.69 -0.22 -11.88
N LEU A 368 1.26 0.93 -12.23
CA LEU A 368 1.96 1.80 -11.28
C LEU A 368 1.02 2.41 -10.24
N SER A 369 -0.14 2.91 -10.69
CA SER A 369 -1.17 3.52 -9.84
C SER A 369 -1.93 2.51 -8.97
N GLY A 370 -1.75 1.21 -9.20
CA GLY A 370 -2.46 0.11 -8.54
C GLY A 370 -3.91 -0.06 -8.99
N LEU A 371 -4.36 0.68 -10.01
CA LEU A 371 -5.74 0.67 -10.48
C LEU A 371 -6.08 -0.55 -11.33
N ASP A 372 -5.07 -1.28 -11.83
CA ASP A 372 -5.26 -2.49 -12.63
C ASP A 372 -5.32 -3.80 -11.79
N ILE A 373 -5.18 -3.69 -10.46
CA ILE A 373 -5.18 -4.84 -9.56
C ILE A 373 -6.51 -5.60 -9.68
N HIS A 374 -6.38 -6.91 -9.90
CA HIS A 374 -7.47 -7.85 -10.08
C HIS A 374 -7.14 -9.14 -9.35
N TYR A 375 -8.00 -9.50 -8.39
CA TYR A 375 -7.92 -10.79 -7.72
C TYR A 375 -8.64 -11.85 -8.56
N ASP A 376 -7.98 -12.98 -8.82
CA ASP A 376 -8.62 -14.08 -9.55
C ASP A 376 -9.61 -14.80 -8.64
N LEU A 377 -10.89 -14.44 -8.76
CA LEU A 377 -12.00 -15.05 -8.05
C LEU A 377 -12.83 -15.98 -8.95
N GLY A 378 -12.28 -16.38 -10.11
CA GLY A 378 -12.95 -17.19 -11.10
C GLY A 378 -13.64 -16.39 -12.21
N ALA A 379 -14.50 -17.07 -12.98
CA ALA A 379 -15.22 -16.47 -14.09
C ALA A 379 -16.49 -15.74 -13.62
N GLY A 380 -16.83 -14.64 -14.28
CA GLY A 380 -18.04 -13.87 -13.96
C GLY A 380 -18.06 -12.52 -14.67
N HIS A 381 -18.79 -11.57 -14.07
CA HIS A 381 -18.82 -10.19 -14.54
C HIS A 381 -17.40 -9.60 -14.60
N PRO A 382 -17.05 -8.73 -15.58
CA PRO A 382 -15.73 -8.08 -15.66
C PRO A 382 -15.25 -7.31 -14.42
N LEU A 383 -16.17 -6.99 -13.50
CA LEU A 383 -15.88 -6.35 -12.21
C LEU A 383 -15.38 -7.31 -11.15
N LEU A 384 -15.69 -8.61 -11.25
CA LEU A 384 -15.36 -9.61 -10.24
C LEU A 384 -13.86 -9.54 -9.93
N GLY A 385 -13.51 -9.46 -8.65
CA GLY A 385 -12.12 -9.37 -8.18
C GLY A 385 -11.44 -8.01 -8.37
N ARG A 386 -12.03 -7.06 -9.10
CA ARG A 386 -11.51 -5.70 -9.30
C ARG A 386 -12.04 -4.74 -8.25
N ARG A 387 -11.36 -3.60 -8.13
CA ARG A 387 -11.85 -2.49 -7.31
C ARG A 387 -13.16 -1.91 -7.86
N MET A 388 -14.12 -1.66 -6.98
CA MET A 388 -15.35 -0.96 -7.30
C MET A 388 -15.05 0.51 -7.66
N PRO A 389 -15.57 1.05 -8.78
CA PRO A 389 -15.45 2.49 -9.09
C PRO A 389 -16.24 3.37 -8.11
N ASP A 390 -15.79 4.61 -7.90
CA ASP A 390 -16.49 5.58 -7.07
C ASP A 390 -17.61 6.30 -7.82
N LEU A 391 -18.70 5.57 -8.08
CA LEU A 391 -19.85 6.06 -8.84
C LEU A 391 -20.69 7.04 -8.02
N ASP A 392 -21.23 8.06 -8.70
CA ASP A 392 -22.36 8.85 -8.18
C ASP A 392 -23.62 7.98 -8.18
N VAL A 393 -24.27 7.85 -7.03
CA VAL A 393 -25.44 7.01 -6.83
C VAL A 393 -26.54 7.78 -6.10
N HIS A 394 -27.80 7.49 -6.45
CA HIS A 394 -28.96 8.04 -5.76
C HIS A 394 -29.61 6.97 -4.90
N THR A 395 -29.58 7.16 -3.58
CA THR A 395 -30.22 6.29 -2.59
C THR A 395 -31.54 6.89 -2.11
N ALA A 396 -32.26 6.18 -1.24
CA ALA A 396 -33.45 6.73 -0.57
C ALA A 396 -33.13 7.97 0.29
N ASP A 397 -31.91 8.06 0.82
CA ASP A 397 -31.44 9.18 1.65
C ASP A 397 -30.89 10.36 0.83
N GLY A 398 -30.82 10.21 -0.50
CA GLY A 398 -30.36 11.24 -1.43
C GLY A 398 -29.13 10.84 -2.27
N PRO A 399 -28.57 11.79 -3.04
CA PRO A 399 -27.36 11.57 -3.82
C PRO A 399 -26.14 11.36 -2.90
N THR A 400 -25.32 10.38 -3.24
CA THR A 400 -24.06 10.07 -2.55
C THR A 400 -23.06 9.41 -3.52
N ARG A 401 -21.91 8.99 -3.00
CA ARG A 401 -20.88 8.27 -3.74
C ARG A 401 -20.71 6.86 -3.19
N VAL A 402 -20.28 5.91 -4.02
CA VAL A 402 -20.04 4.53 -3.57
C VAL A 402 -18.98 4.45 -2.47
N PHE A 403 -17.92 5.25 -2.50
CA PHE A 403 -16.89 5.22 -1.46
C PHE A 403 -17.39 5.74 -0.12
N ALA A 404 -18.34 6.69 -0.12
CA ALA A 404 -19.02 7.12 1.10
C ALA A 404 -19.80 5.97 1.75
N LEU A 405 -20.20 4.96 0.96
CA LEU A 405 -20.82 3.76 1.48
C LEU A 405 -19.83 2.79 2.15
N LEU A 406 -18.52 3.04 2.09
CA LEU A 406 -17.49 2.13 2.60
C LEU A 406 -16.74 2.69 3.82
N HIS A 407 -17.05 3.92 4.27
CA HIS A 407 -16.35 4.59 5.38
C HIS A 407 -16.26 3.74 6.66
N ASP A 408 -17.31 2.96 6.97
CA ASP A 408 -17.35 2.08 8.15
C ASP A 408 -16.58 0.75 7.96
N ALA A 409 -15.88 0.56 6.83
CA ALA A 409 -15.22 -0.67 6.43
C ALA A 409 -16.13 -1.92 6.51
N ARG A 410 -17.43 -1.75 6.20
CA ARG A 410 -18.40 -2.84 6.16
C ARG A 410 -18.65 -3.32 4.73
N PRO A 411 -18.91 -4.62 4.52
CA PRO A 411 -19.36 -5.11 3.22
C PRO A 411 -20.67 -4.46 2.79
N VAL A 412 -20.81 -4.19 1.49
CA VAL A 412 -22.02 -3.58 0.91
C VAL A 412 -22.55 -4.48 -0.20
N LEU A 413 -23.84 -4.82 -0.14
CA LEU A 413 -24.59 -5.29 -1.30
C LEU A 413 -25.28 -4.07 -1.92
N LEU A 414 -24.73 -3.56 -3.02
CA LEU A 414 -25.29 -2.44 -3.76
C LEU A 414 -26.29 -2.99 -4.78
N ASN A 415 -27.58 -2.79 -4.55
CA ASN A 415 -28.65 -3.12 -5.49
C ASN A 415 -28.95 -1.92 -6.38
N LEU A 416 -28.85 -2.11 -7.70
CA LEU A 416 -29.14 -1.11 -8.73
C LEU A 416 -30.42 -1.41 -9.52
N GLY A 417 -31.03 -2.57 -9.25
CA GLY A 417 -32.31 -3.01 -9.81
C GLY A 417 -33.50 -2.62 -8.94
N GLU A 418 -34.57 -3.42 -9.03
CA GLU A 418 -35.77 -3.23 -8.21
C GLU A 418 -35.50 -3.65 -6.75
N PRO A 419 -35.93 -2.84 -5.75
CA PRO A 419 -35.83 -3.21 -4.33
C PRO A 419 -36.62 -4.48 -4.00
N GLY A 420 -36.20 -5.18 -2.94
CA GLY A 420 -36.93 -6.34 -2.40
C GLY A 420 -36.72 -7.66 -3.16
N GLY A 421 -35.80 -7.71 -4.12
CA GLY A 421 -35.45 -8.92 -4.88
C GLY A 421 -34.59 -9.95 -4.12
N PHE A 422 -34.09 -9.62 -2.92
CA PHE A 422 -33.23 -10.48 -2.12
C PHE A 422 -33.45 -10.27 -0.61
N ASP A 423 -33.56 -11.36 0.15
CA ASP A 423 -33.64 -11.31 1.61
C ASP A 423 -32.24 -11.31 2.23
N ILE A 424 -31.75 -10.12 2.60
CA ILE A 424 -30.44 -9.94 3.24
C ILE A 424 -30.46 -10.26 4.75
N ALA A 425 -31.62 -10.52 5.37
CA ALA A 425 -31.74 -10.71 6.81
C ALA A 425 -30.70 -11.67 7.43
N PRO A 426 -30.33 -12.81 6.79
CA PRO A 426 -29.34 -13.72 7.36
C PRO A 426 -27.90 -13.16 7.46
N TRP A 427 -27.62 -12.03 6.80
CA TRP A 427 -26.33 -11.32 6.81
C TRP A 427 -26.44 -9.86 7.24
N ALA A 428 -27.62 -9.34 7.58
CA ALA A 428 -27.85 -7.91 7.82
C ALA A 428 -26.98 -7.31 8.95
N ASN A 429 -26.57 -8.14 9.92
CA ASN A 429 -25.63 -7.75 10.97
C ASN A 429 -24.21 -7.45 10.45
N ARG A 430 -23.84 -7.99 9.28
CA ARG A 430 -22.50 -7.93 8.70
C ARG A 430 -22.48 -7.12 7.41
N VAL A 431 -23.40 -7.41 6.49
CA VAL A 431 -23.48 -6.83 5.14
C VAL A 431 -24.59 -5.79 5.08
N ARG A 432 -24.28 -4.60 4.55
CA ARG A 432 -25.26 -3.54 4.35
C ARG A 432 -25.87 -3.64 2.95
N LEU A 433 -27.18 -3.88 2.86
CA LEU A 433 -27.92 -3.72 1.61
C LEU A 433 -28.20 -2.24 1.36
N VAL A 434 -27.88 -1.75 0.17
CA VAL A 434 -28.16 -0.38 -0.28
C VAL A 434 -28.84 -0.43 -1.63
N ASP A 435 -30.11 -0.02 -1.67
CA ASP A 435 -30.82 0.22 -2.93
C ASP A 435 -30.45 1.60 -3.48
N ALA A 436 -29.99 1.64 -4.73
CA ALA A 436 -29.53 2.85 -5.37
C ALA A 436 -29.81 2.88 -6.88
N LYS A 437 -29.67 4.05 -7.49
CA LYS A 437 -29.69 4.22 -8.95
C LYS A 437 -28.41 4.88 -9.43
N HIS A 438 -27.88 4.39 -10.54
CA HIS A 438 -26.76 4.99 -11.27
C HIS A 438 -27.14 5.12 -12.74
N ALA A 439 -26.92 6.30 -13.32
CA ALA A 439 -27.27 6.60 -14.71
C ALA A 439 -26.05 6.80 -15.62
N GLY A 440 -24.83 6.62 -15.09
CA GLY A 440 -23.57 6.83 -15.80
C GLY A 440 -23.02 5.56 -16.46
N VAL A 441 -21.91 5.76 -17.16
CA VAL A 441 -21.15 4.69 -17.80
C VAL A 441 -20.32 3.96 -16.76
N TRP A 442 -20.26 2.63 -16.89
CA TRP A 442 -19.37 1.80 -16.10
C TRP A 442 -18.06 1.66 -16.83
N GLU A 443 -17.08 2.47 -16.46
CA GLU A 443 -15.74 2.42 -17.04
C GLU A 443 -14.73 1.96 -16.00
N LEU A 444 -13.90 0.98 -16.38
CA LEU A 444 -12.82 0.46 -15.55
C LEU A 444 -11.48 0.94 -16.11
N PRO A 445 -10.53 1.37 -15.25
CA PRO A 445 -9.19 1.69 -15.71
C PRO A 445 -8.59 0.50 -16.48
N VAL A 446 -7.92 0.80 -17.59
CA VAL A 446 -7.28 -0.19 -18.49
C VAL A 446 -8.24 -1.10 -19.26
N HIS A 447 -9.40 -1.47 -18.70
CA HIS A 447 -10.34 -2.39 -19.34
C HIS A 447 -11.41 -1.66 -20.19
N GLY A 448 -11.72 -0.41 -19.89
CA GLY A 448 -12.72 0.39 -20.59
C GLY A 448 -14.15 0.12 -20.12
N GLU A 449 -15.12 0.42 -20.99
CA GLU A 449 -16.54 0.29 -20.68
C GLU A 449 -16.97 -1.17 -20.47
N VAL A 450 -17.78 -1.41 -19.45
CA VAL A 450 -18.38 -2.71 -19.12
C VAL A 450 -19.88 -2.55 -18.93
N ALA A 451 -20.61 -3.66 -19.03
CA ALA A 451 -22.04 -3.65 -18.73
C ALA A 451 -22.30 -3.29 -17.26
N ALA A 452 -23.37 -2.55 -17.00
CA ALA A 452 -23.84 -2.29 -15.64
C ALA A 452 -24.42 -3.58 -15.03
N PRO A 453 -23.93 -4.07 -13.88
CA PRO A 453 -24.57 -5.17 -13.16
C PRO A 453 -25.86 -4.69 -12.47
N ALA A 454 -26.82 -5.58 -12.25
CA ALA A 454 -28.04 -5.26 -11.51
C ALA A 454 -27.78 -5.14 -10.00
N ALA A 455 -26.80 -5.88 -9.46
CA ALA A 455 -26.32 -5.76 -8.10
C ALA A 455 -24.83 -6.12 -7.99
N VAL A 456 -24.17 -5.60 -6.96
CA VAL A 456 -22.74 -5.80 -6.68
C VAL A 456 -22.52 -6.07 -5.20
N VAL A 457 -21.77 -7.13 -4.87
CA VAL A 457 -21.25 -7.36 -3.52
C VAL A 457 -19.83 -6.78 -3.43
N ILE A 458 -19.68 -5.75 -2.62
CA ILE A 458 -18.43 -5.02 -2.39
C ILE A 458 -17.87 -5.44 -1.04
N ARG A 459 -16.62 -5.91 -1.03
CA ARG A 459 -15.86 -6.23 0.18
C ARG A 459 -15.46 -4.96 0.94
N PRO A 460 -15.11 -5.07 2.24
CA PRO A 460 -14.58 -3.95 3.03
C PRO A 460 -13.38 -3.20 2.41
N ASP A 461 -12.56 -3.90 1.62
CA ASP A 461 -11.42 -3.32 0.90
C ASP A 461 -11.78 -2.71 -0.48
N GLY A 462 -13.07 -2.62 -0.77
CA GLY A 462 -13.59 -2.04 -2.01
C GLY A 462 -13.45 -2.93 -3.24
N HIS A 463 -13.02 -4.20 -3.11
CA HIS A 463 -13.04 -5.15 -4.22
C HIS A 463 -14.40 -5.84 -4.37
N VAL A 464 -14.78 -6.13 -5.61
CA VAL A 464 -16.04 -6.80 -5.93
C VAL A 464 -15.90 -8.31 -5.71
N ALA A 465 -16.69 -8.87 -4.79
CA ALA A 465 -16.75 -10.30 -4.50
C ALA A 465 -17.76 -11.05 -5.38
N TRP A 466 -18.76 -10.34 -5.92
CA TRP A 466 -19.78 -10.87 -6.85
C TRP A 466 -20.48 -9.70 -7.55
N ALA A 467 -20.92 -9.89 -8.80
CA ALA A 467 -21.76 -8.94 -9.52
C ALA A 467 -22.67 -9.68 -10.49
N GLY A 468 -23.96 -9.36 -10.49
CA GLY A 468 -24.98 -10.10 -11.25
C GLY A 468 -26.40 -9.64 -10.94
N ASP A 469 -27.37 -10.55 -11.09
CA ASP A 469 -28.78 -10.35 -10.75
C ASP A 469 -29.08 -10.85 -9.33
N LEU A 470 -29.99 -10.21 -8.59
CA LEU A 470 -30.34 -10.63 -7.22
C LEU A 470 -30.92 -12.04 -7.13
N THR A 471 -31.47 -12.57 -8.23
CA THR A 471 -31.99 -13.94 -8.34
C THR A 471 -30.91 -14.99 -8.63
N ASP A 472 -29.66 -14.57 -8.85
CA ASP A 472 -28.54 -15.47 -9.09
C ASP A 472 -28.31 -16.39 -7.87
N PRO A 473 -28.37 -17.73 -8.03
CA PRO A 473 -28.11 -18.66 -6.95
C PRO A 473 -26.69 -18.57 -6.39
N GLU A 474 -25.74 -17.93 -7.07
CA GLU A 474 -24.39 -17.69 -6.56
C GLU A 474 -24.31 -16.56 -5.53
N LEU A 475 -25.29 -15.63 -5.48
CA LEU A 475 -25.25 -14.51 -4.52
C LEU A 475 -25.19 -14.99 -3.05
N PRO A 476 -26.07 -15.89 -2.56
CA PRO A 476 -25.93 -16.47 -1.22
C PRO A 476 -24.60 -17.18 -0.98
N ARG A 477 -24.03 -17.83 -2.01
CA ARG A 477 -22.74 -18.53 -1.91
C ARG A 477 -21.58 -17.56 -1.78
N ALA A 478 -21.61 -16.46 -2.54
CA ALA A 478 -20.64 -15.38 -2.41
C ALA A 478 -20.71 -14.73 -1.03
N LEU A 479 -21.91 -14.42 -0.53
CA LEU A 479 -22.08 -13.87 0.83
C LEU A 479 -21.55 -14.83 1.90
N ALA A 480 -21.85 -16.13 1.78
CA ALA A 480 -21.36 -17.15 2.70
C ALA A 480 -19.83 -17.31 2.67
N THR A 481 -19.25 -17.25 1.47
CA THR A 481 -17.80 -17.39 1.26
C THR A 481 -17.01 -16.25 1.89
N TRP A 482 -17.50 -15.02 1.74
CA TRP A 482 -16.74 -13.83 2.13
C TRP A 482 -17.12 -13.27 3.50
N PHE A 483 -18.34 -13.51 3.97
CA PHE A 483 -18.88 -12.89 5.19
C PHE A 483 -19.44 -13.91 6.18
N GLY A 484 -19.17 -15.20 5.97
CA GLY A 484 -19.62 -16.29 6.82
C GLY A 484 -21.03 -16.77 6.52
N ALA A 485 -21.39 -17.94 7.06
CA ALA A 485 -22.68 -18.59 6.81
C ALA A 485 -23.88 -17.70 7.22
N ALA A 486 -25.03 -17.96 6.59
CA ALA A 486 -26.30 -17.35 6.94
C ALA A 486 -26.61 -17.58 8.43
N THR A 487 -26.94 -16.52 9.16
CA THR A 487 -27.41 -16.63 10.55
C THR A 487 -28.92 -16.83 10.53
N PRO A 488 -29.51 -17.77 11.31
CA PRO A 488 -30.96 -17.90 11.42
C PRO A 488 -31.58 -16.56 11.86
N ALA A 489 -32.70 -16.17 11.26
CA ALA A 489 -33.48 -15.06 11.79
C ALA A 489 -33.98 -15.43 13.20
N HIS A 490 -33.68 -14.59 14.19
CA HIS A 490 -34.17 -14.74 15.57
C HIS A 490 -35.64 -14.38 15.70
#